data_AF-D0UN41-F1
#
_entry.id   AF-D0UN41-F1
#
_cell.length_a   1.000
_cell.length_b   1.000
_cell.length_c   1.000
_cell.angle_alpha   90.00
_cell.angle_beta   90.00
_cell.angle_gamma   90.00
#
_symmetry.space_group_name_H-M   'P 1'
#
loop_
_entity.id
_entity.type
_entity.pdbx_description
1 polymer ?
#
loop_
_entity_poly.entity_id
_entity_poly.type
_entity_poly.pdbx_seq_one_letter_code
_entity_poly.pdbx_strand_id
1 'polypeptide(L)'
;EIDAREDSFRATAEAGQMLLDNDHYASEEVKEKLVTLASEKTTLLSLWEERRILYEQCMDLQLFYRDTEQADTWMAKQEAFLANEDLGDSLDSVEALIK
;
A
#
# COMPACT_ATOMS: atom_id res chain seq x y z
N GLU A 1 1.33 0.00 16.34
CA GLU A 1 2.16 -0.99 17.06
C GLU A 1 3.65 -0.63 17.06
N ILE A 2 4.29 -0.44 15.89
CA ILE A 2 5.72 -0.03 15.83
C ILE A 2 5.93 1.29 16.58
N ASP A 3 5.17 2.34 16.23
CA ASP A 3 5.25 3.65 16.90
C ASP A 3 4.95 3.57 18.40
N ALA A 4 4.00 2.71 18.79
CA ALA A 4 3.60 2.54 20.18
C ALA A 4 4.71 1.90 21.03
N ARG A 5 5.70 1.24 20.41
CA ARG A 5 6.86 0.64 21.09
C ARG A 5 8.11 1.52 21.05
N GLU A 6 8.05 2.67 20.40
CA GLU A 6 9.19 3.58 20.25
C GLU A 6 9.77 3.99 21.61
N ASP A 7 8.91 4.29 22.58
CA ASP A 7 9.32 4.63 23.94
C ASP A 7 10.04 3.48 24.65
N SER A 8 9.65 2.23 24.39
CA SER A 8 10.32 1.06 24.96
C SER A 8 11.71 0.85 24.34
N PHE A 9 11.86 1.04 23.02
CA PHE A 9 13.17 1.00 22.37
C PHE A 9 14.10 2.08 22.92
N ARG A 10 13.58 3.30 23.07
CA ARG A 10 14.35 4.43 23.62
C ARG A 10 14.78 4.17 25.06
N ALA A 11 13.86 3.78 25.93
CA ALA A 11 14.16 3.46 27.32
C ALA A 11 15.19 2.33 27.47
N THR A 12 15.13 1.31 26.61
CA THR A 12 16.09 0.20 26.61
C THR A 12 17.48 0.67 26.17
N ALA A 13 17.55 1.52 25.14
CA ALA A 13 18.82 2.09 24.67
C ALA A 13 19.45 3.02 25.72
N GLU A 14 18.64 3.87 26.37
CA GLU A 14 19.08 4.75 27.46
C GLU A 14 19.60 3.96 28.66
N ALA A 15 18.87 2.93 29.09
CA ALA A 15 19.31 2.06 30.19
C ALA A 15 20.61 1.32 29.87
N GLY A 16 20.75 0.81 28.64
CA GLY A 16 22.00 0.18 28.20
C GLY A 16 23.16 1.18 28.16
N GLN A 17 22.93 2.41 27.69
CA GLN A 17 23.97 3.45 27.68
C GLN A 17 24.42 3.80 29.09
N MET A 18 23.49 3.91 30.05
CA MET A 18 23.84 4.12 31.46
C MET A 18 24.71 2.99 32.02
N LEU A 19 24.48 1.73 31.64
CA LEU A 19 25.35 0.62 32.07
C LEU A 19 26.77 0.77 31.51
N LEU A 20 26.92 1.22 30.26
CA LEU A 20 28.22 1.47 29.65
C LEU A 20 28.95 2.63 30.35
N ASP A 21 28.23 3.72 30.63
CA ASP A 21 28.79 4.92 31.26
C ASP A 21 29.27 4.67 32.70
N ASN A 22 28.75 3.63 33.36
CA ASN A 22 29.13 3.22 34.71
C ASN A 22 30.18 2.08 34.75
N ASP A 23 30.82 1.78 33.62
CA ASP A 23 31.82 0.70 33.50
C ASP A 23 31.31 -0.64 34.07
N HIS A 24 30.05 -0.99 33.75
CA HIS A 24 29.44 -2.23 34.23
C HIS A 24 30.26 -3.46 33.82
N TYR A 25 30.31 -4.50 34.67
CA TYR A 25 31.17 -5.68 34.44
C TYR A 25 30.89 -6.40 33.10
N ALA A 26 29.68 -6.20 32.55
CA ALA A 26 29.21 -6.77 31.29
C ALA A 26 29.16 -5.75 30.15
N SER A 27 29.91 -4.65 30.20
CA SER A 27 29.84 -3.56 29.21
C SER A 27 30.03 -4.03 27.76
N GLU A 28 30.92 -4.99 27.50
CA GLU A 28 31.10 -5.53 26.13
C GLU A 28 29.82 -6.21 25.62
N GLU A 29 29.17 -7.04 26.44
CA GLU A 29 27.90 -7.69 26.09
C GLU A 29 26.78 -6.65 25.88
N VAL A 30 26.68 -5.66 26.78
CA VAL A 30 25.68 -4.58 26.67
C VAL A 30 25.86 -3.81 25.37
N LYS A 31 27.10 -3.49 25.00
CA LYS A 31 27.43 -2.77 23.76
C LYS A 31 27.01 -3.58 22.53
N GLU A 32 27.33 -4.87 22.48
CA GLU A 32 26.91 -5.76 21.39
C GLU A 32 25.38 -5.81 21.25
N LYS A 33 24.65 -5.91 22.37
CA LYS A 33 23.19 -5.93 22.38
C LYS A 33 22.58 -4.61 21.92
N LEU A 34 23.16 -3.47 22.30
CA LEU A 34 22.71 -2.15 21.83
C LEU A 34 22.90 -1.97 20.33
N VAL A 35 24.05 -2.40 19.79
CA VAL A 35 24.27 -2.39 18.33
C VAL A 35 23.26 -3.28 17.62
N THR A 36 23.00 -4.47 18.16
CA THR A 36 22.00 -5.40 17.61
C THR A 36 20.61 -4.78 17.61
N LEU A 37 20.18 -4.21 18.73
CA LEU A 37 18.88 -3.54 18.88
C LEU A 37 18.70 -2.41 17.85
N ALA A 38 19.71 -1.57 17.65
CA ALA A 38 19.67 -0.48 16.68
C ALA A 38 19.59 -0.98 15.24
N SER A 39 20.34 -2.04 14.91
CA SER A 39 20.32 -2.69 13.60
C SER A 39 18.95 -3.33 13.29
N GLU A 40 18.39 -4.07 14.24
CA GLU A 40 17.09 -4.71 14.11
C GLU A 40 15.97 -3.67 13.97
N LYS A 41 16.02 -2.58 14.74
CA LYS A 41 15.07 -1.46 14.61
C LYS A 41 15.13 -0.83 13.21
N THR A 42 16.34 -0.57 12.71
CA THR A 42 16.53 0.00 11.35
C THR A 42 15.97 -0.93 10.28
N THR A 43 16.27 -2.22 10.40
CA THR A 43 15.78 -3.26 9.48
C THR A 43 14.25 -3.35 9.50
N LEU A 44 13.64 -3.32 10.68
CA LEU A 44 12.20 -3.33 10.85
C LEU A 44 11.53 -2.15 10.13
N LEU A 45 12.05 -0.93 10.33
CA LEU A 45 11.50 0.27 9.70
C LEU A 45 11.64 0.23 8.17
N SER A 46 12.77 -0.26 7.66
CA SER A 46 12.98 -0.43 6.23
C SER A 46 11.98 -1.42 5.62
N LEU A 47 11.79 -2.58 6.26
CA LEU A 47 10.83 -3.60 5.78
C LEU A 47 9.39 -3.12 5.84
N TRP A 48 9.06 -2.34 6.88
CA TRP A 48 7.73 -1.75 7.01
C TRP A 48 7.45 -0.77 5.87
N GLU A 49 8.41 0.09 5.53
CA GLU A 49 8.29 1.04 4.44
C GLU A 49 8.19 0.36 3.08
N GLU A 50 9.04 -0.64 2.82
CA GLU A 50 8.96 -1.45 1.60
C GLU A 50 7.57 -2.10 1.45
N ARG A 51 7.05 -2.63 2.55
CA ARG A 51 5.71 -3.24 2.56
C ARG A 51 4.60 -2.22 2.31
N ARG A 52 4.72 -1.00 2.87
CA ARG A 52 3.77 0.09 2.64
C ARG A 52 3.71 0.44 1.15
N ILE A 53 4.86 0.64 0.52
CA ILE A 53 4.97 0.95 -0.91
C ILE A 53 4.35 -0.17 -1.76
N LEU A 54 4.63 -1.43 -1.43
CA LEU A 54 4.04 -2.57 -2.15
C LEU A 54 2.52 -2.55 -2.08
N TYR A 55 1.93 -2.27 -0.91
CA TYR A 55 0.48 -2.20 -0.78
C TYR A 55 -0.14 -1.02 -1.52
N GLU A 56 0.55 0.12 -1.58
CA GLU A 56 0.13 1.26 -2.40
C GLU A 56 0.12 0.88 -3.89
N GLN A 57 1.17 0.25 -4.38
CA GLN A 57 1.24 -0.24 -5.77
C GLN A 57 0.17 -1.28 -6.08
N CYS A 58 -0.10 -2.21 -5.16
CA CYS A 58 -1.17 -3.17 -5.32
C CYS A 58 -2.54 -2.49 -5.37
N MET A 59 -2.78 -1.48 -4.53
CA MET A 59 -4.02 -0.73 -4.53
C MET A 59 -4.23 0.01 -5.86
N ASP A 60 -3.21 0.71 -6.34
CA ASP A 60 -3.25 1.42 -7.63
C ASP A 60 -3.55 0.46 -8.78
N LEU A 61 -2.94 -0.73 -8.78
CA LEU A 61 -3.21 -1.76 -9.78
C LEU A 61 -4.66 -2.26 -9.74
N GLN A 62 -5.23 -2.45 -8.54
CA GLN A 62 -6.64 -2.86 -8.41
C GLN A 62 -7.60 -1.78 -8.89
N LEU A 63 -7.30 -0.51 -8.61
CA LEU A 63 -8.07 0.62 -9.14
C LEU A 63 -8.02 0.64 -10.67
N PHE A 64 -6.83 0.47 -11.25
CA PHE A 64 -6.67 0.40 -12.70
C PHE A 64 -7.49 -0.72 -13.34
N TYR A 65 -7.48 -1.94 -12.77
CA TYR A 65 -8.28 -3.04 -13.30
C TYR A 65 -9.77 -2.75 -13.24
N ARG A 66 -10.26 -2.22 -12.11
CA ARG A 66 -11.67 -1.83 -11.96
C ARG A 66 -12.07 -0.79 -13.00
N ASP A 67 -11.23 0.23 -13.19
CA ASP A 67 -11.53 1.33 -14.11
C ASP A 67 -11.51 0.85 -15.57
N THR A 68 -10.60 -0.08 -15.91
CA THR A 68 -10.57 -0.74 -17.23
C THR A 68 -11.80 -1.61 -17.47
N GLU A 69 -12.19 -2.43 -16.48
CA GLU A 69 -13.40 -3.25 -16.58
C GLU A 69 -14.68 -2.40 -16.76
N GLN A 70 -14.74 -1.25 -16.08
CA GLN A 70 -15.84 -0.32 -16.24
C GLN A 70 -15.87 0.28 -17.66
N ALA A 71 -14.71 0.66 -18.19
CA ALA A 71 -14.59 1.17 -19.56
C ALA A 71 -14.99 0.10 -20.58
N ASP A 72 -14.50 -1.13 -20.45
CA ASP A 72 -14.84 -2.25 -21.32
C ASP A 72 -16.34 -2.56 -21.30
N THR A 73 -16.94 -2.57 -20.11
CA THR A 73 -18.39 -2.77 -19.96
C THR A 73 -19.18 -1.66 -20.64
N TRP A 74 -18.72 -0.40 -20.56
CA TRP A 74 -19.37 0.73 -21.22
C TRP A 74 -19.24 0.65 -22.74
N MET A 75 -18.04 0.34 -23.26
CA MET A 75 -17.81 0.16 -24.69
C MET A 75 -18.63 -0.99 -25.25
N ALA A 76 -18.67 -2.15 -24.58
CA ALA A 76 -19.46 -3.30 -25.02
C ALA A 76 -20.96 -2.99 -25.12
N LYS A 77 -21.51 -2.17 -24.22
CA LYS A 77 -22.89 -1.68 -24.30
C LYS A 77 -23.11 -0.78 -25.53
N GLN A 78 -22.16 0.11 -25.79
CA GLN A 78 -22.24 1.01 -26.94
C GLN A 78 -22.10 0.25 -28.27
N GLU A 79 -21.18 -0.71 -28.34
CA GLU A 79 -21.02 -1.60 -29.49
C GLU A 79 -22.28 -2.42 -29.74
N ALA A 80 -22.88 -3.02 -28.70
CA ALA A 80 -24.12 -3.76 -28.82
C ALA A 80 -25.29 -2.89 -29.30
N PHE A 81 -25.37 -1.63 -28.86
CA PHE A 81 -26.36 -0.67 -29.34
C PHE A 81 -26.14 -0.32 -30.82
N LEU A 82 -24.89 -0.06 -31.23
CA LEU A 82 -24.54 0.29 -32.62
C LEU A 82 -24.67 -0.89 -33.58
N ALA A 83 -24.44 -2.12 -33.11
CA ALA A 83 -24.62 -3.33 -33.90
C ALA A 83 -26.10 -3.69 -34.12
N ASN A 84 -27.02 -2.98 -33.48
CA ASN A 84 -28.44 -3.15 -33.75
C ASN A 84 -28.79 -2.56 -35.13
N GLU A 85 -29.03 -3.44 -36.11
CA GLU A 85 -29.43 -3.06 -37.48
C GLU A 85 -30.93 -2.73 -37.61
N ASP A 86 -31.69 -2.74 -36.52
CA ASP A 86 -33.11 -2.36 -36.52
C ASP A 86 -33.26 -0.84 -36.70
N LEU A 87 -33.49 -0.43 -37.94
CA LEU A 87 -33.67 0.97 -38.35
C LEU A 87 -35.09 1.50 -38.10
N GLY A 88 -35.99 0.68 -37.56
CA GLY A 88 -37.41 1.02 -37.44
C GLY A 88 -38.16 0.92 -38.77
N ASP A 89 -39.45 0.58 -38.71
CA ASP A 89 -40.35 0.40 -39.85
C ASP A 89 -41.23 1.63 -40.17
N SER A 90 -41.03 2.73 -39.43
CA SER A 90 -41.85 3.94 -39.53
C SER A 90 -41.01 5.21 -39.37
N LEU A 91 -41.50 6.33 -39.89
CA LEU A 91 -40.83 7.63 -39.75
C LEU A 91 -40.60 8.01 -38.28
N ASP A 92 -41.60 7.75 -37.42
CA ASP A 92 -41.52 8.03 -35.98
C ASP A 92 -40.48 7.15 -35.26
N SER A 93 -40.36 5.88 -35.65
CA SER A 93 -39.34 4.96 -35.07
C SER A 93 -37.92 5.31 -35.55
N VAL A 94 -37.76 5.74 -36.80
CA VAL A 94 -36.49 6.27 -37.33
C VAL A 94 -36.10 7.58 -36.63
N GLU A 95 -37.03 8.52 -36.44
CA GLU A 95 -36.76 9.79 -35.73
C GLU A 95 -36.37 9.56 -34.25
N ALA A 96 -36.94 8.54 -33.61
CA ALA A 96 -36.58 8.14 -32.24
C ALA A 96 -35.16 7.55 -32.14
N LEU A 97 -34.65 6.90 -33.20
CA LEU A 97 -33.29 6.34 -33.25
C LEU A 97 -32.21 7.40 -33.52
N ILE A 98 -32.58 8.54 -34.13
CA ILE A 98 -31.65 9.65 -34.44
C ILE A 98 -31.41 10.56 -33.22
N LYS A 99 -32.30 10.55 -32.24
CA LYS A 99 -32.27 11.39 -31.04
C LYS A 99 -31.48 10.76 -29.89
#